data_AF-A0A7M7ISQ7-F1
#
_entry.id   AF-A0A7M7ISQ7-F1
#
_cell.length_a   1.000
_cell.length_b   1.000
_cell.length_c   1.000
_cell.angle_alpha   90.00
_cell.angle_beta   90.00
_cell.angle_gamma   90.00
#
_symmetry.space_group_name_H-M   'P 1'
#
loop_
_entity.id
_entity.type
_entity.pdbx_description
1 polymer ?
#
loop_
_entity_poly.entity_id
_entity_poly.type
_entity_poly.pdbx_seq_one_letter_code
_entity_poly.pdbx_strand_id
1 'polypeptide(L)'
;MKSYSVILLAICFAAIYSSSALISIEDKAACLKKNGLNNTEKWDLTAQFDYRLEKPFTCYVACVINAIKKPEETVYGKLSEVIERGHVIPASLKKDMENRLDSCYRYNGEGDDCKLLYCVKILQSPFNQTLNLLA
;
A
#
# COMPACT_ATOMS: atom_id res chain seq x y z
N MET A 1 12.71 35.21 2.58
CA MET A 1 12.51 33.98 1.75
C MET A 1 13.86 33.29 1.64
N LYS A 2 14.08 32.00 1.85
CA LYS A 2 13.27 30.79 2.07
C LYS A 2 14.29 29.74 2.53
N SER A 3 14.15 29.13 3.71
CA SER A 3 14.92 27.92 4.08
C SER A 3 14.14 26.96 5.01
N TYR A 4 12.81 26.94 4.94
CA TYR A 4 12.00 26.02 5.75
C TYR A 4 11.53 24.77 4.98
N SER A 5 11.87 24.63 3.70
CA SER A 5 11.28 23.60 2.83
C SER A 5 11.96 22.23 2.90
N VAL A 6 13.21 22.16 3.38
CA VAL A 6 13.98 20.90 3.39
C VAL A 6 13.79 20.13 4.71
N ILE A 7 13.52 20.83 5.81
CA ILE A 7 13.36 20.21 7.13
C ILE A 7 12.00 19.51 7.28
N LEU A 8 10.96 20.00 6.58
CA LEU A 8 9.61 19.41 6.62
C LEU A 8 9.51 18.04 5.92
N LEU A 9 10.38 17.75 4.93
CA LEU A 9 10.36 16.46 4.22
C LEU A 9 11.02 15.33 5.01
N ALA A 10 11.97 15.62 5.89
CA ALA A 10 12.61 14.60 6.73
C ALA A 10 11.71 14.09 7.86
N ILE A 11 10.77 14.92 8.34
CA ILE A 11 9.85 14.57 9.44
C ILE A 11 8.76 13.59 8.97
N CYS A 12 8.42 13.58 7.68
CA CYS A 12 7.45 12.62 7.13
C CYS A 12 7.96 11.17 7.11
N PHE A 13 9.27 10.94 7.04
CA PHE A 13 9.83 9.57 6.99
C PHE A 13 9.93 8.90 8.36
N ALA A 14 10.04 9.66 9.44
CA ALA A 14 10.01 9.11 10.80
C ALA A 14 8.60 8.64 11.20
N ALA A 15 7.55 9.26 10.65
CA ALA A 15 6.16 8.85 10.89
C ALA A 15 5.83 7.47 10.28
N ILE A 16 6.55 7.06 9.23
CA ILE A 16 6.43 5.71 8.63
C ILE A 16 6.90 4.61 9.60
N TYR A 17 7.80 4.94 10.53
CA TYR A 17 8.23 4.02 11.60
C TYR A 17 7.33 4.06 12.84
N SER A 18 6.40 5.02 12.96
CA SER A 18 5.56 5.18 14.16
C SER A 18 4.13 4.66 13.98
N SER A 19 3.61 4.54 12.75
CA SER A 19 2.31 3.90 12.48
C SER A 19 2.36 2.37 12.47
N SER A 20 3.54 1.77 12.65
CA SER A 20 3.72 0.31 12.73
C SER A 20 3.22 -0.35 14.03
N ALA A 21 2.36 0.32 14.80
CA ALA A 21 1.87 -0.18 16.09
C ALA A 21 0.86 -1.34 15.99
N LEU A 22 0.27 -1.59 14.81
CA LEU A 22 -0.78 -2.61 14.64
C LEU A 22 -0.31 -3.90 13.96
N ILE A 23 0.80 -3.87 13.23
CA ILE A 23 1.28 -5.04 12.48
C ILE A 23 2.42 -5.69 13.25
N SER A 24 2.22 -6.93 13.73
CA SER A 24 3.28 -7.66 14.41
C SER A 24 4.48 -7.87 13.48
N ILE A 25 5.69 -7.87 14.05
CA ILE A 25 6.93 -8.17 13.30
C ILE A 25 6.83 -9.59 12.70
N GLU A 26 6.14 -10.49 13.38
CA GLU A 26 5.92 -11.87 12.95
C GLU A 26 5.05 -11.95 11.69
N ASP A 27 3.95 -11.18 11.61
CA ASP A 27 3.08 -11.14 10.42
C ASP A 27 3.83 -10.60 9.20
N LYS A 28 4.64 -9.55 9.38
CA LYS A 28 5.49 -9.02 8.30
C LYS A 28 6.49 -10.07 7.81
N ALA A 29 7.19 -10.74 8.74
CA ALA A 29 8.15 -11.77 8.40
C ALA A 29 7.50 -12.98 7.69
N ALA A 30 6.33 -13.41 8.16
CA ALA A 30 5.57 -14.47 7.54
C ALA A 30 5.13 -14.09 6.11
N CYS A 31 4.65 -12.87 5.91
CA CYS A 31 4.24 -12.37 4.60
C CYS A 31 5.43 -12.19 3.63
N LEU A 32 6.60 -11.75 4.10
CA LEU A 32 7.83 -11.71 3.28
C LEU A 32 8.19 -13.11 2.78
N LYS A 33 8.29 -14.07 3.71
CA LYS A 33 8.63 -15.46 3.41
C LYS A 33 7.63 -16.09 2.44
N LYS A 34 6.32 -15.88 2.66
CA LYS A 34 5.24 -16.40 1.81
C LYS A 34 5.36 -15.93 0.36
N ASN A 35 5.91 -14.73 0.14
CA ASN A 35 6.01 -14.12 -1.18
C ASN A 35 7.43 -14.17 -1.77
N GLY A 36 8.32 -14.98 -1.19
CA GLY A 36 9.69 -15.18 -1.70
C GLY A 36 10.60 -13.96 -1.53
N LEU A 37 10.22 -13.03 -0.65
CA LEU A 37 11.01 -11.83 -0.33
C LEU A 37 11.93 -12.13 0.85
N ASN A 38 13.19 -11.70 0.76
CA ASN A 38 14.12 -11.79 1.87
C ASN A 38 14.18 -10.47 2.63
N ASN A 39 14.41 -10.56 3.94
CA ASN A 39 14.55 -9.46 4.89
C ASN A 39 15.87 -8.67 4.75
N THR A 40 16.74 -9.05 3.80
CA THR A 40 18.03 -8.40 3.50
C THR A 40 17.99 -7.44 2.31
N GLU A 41 16.97 -7.53 1.47
CA GLU A 41 16.77 -6.59 0.38
C GLU A 41 16.40 -5.22 0.97
N LYS A 42 17.31 -4.25 0.89
CA LYS A 42 16.97 -2.86 1.18
C LYS A 42 16.06 -2.37 0.06
N TRP A 43 14.76 -2.32 0.32
CA TRP A 43 13.76 -1.88 -0.64
C TRP A 43 13.72 -0.35 -0.65
N ASP A 44 14.60 0.22 -1.44
CA ASP A 44 14.57 1.65 -1.68
C ASP A 44 13.52 1.93 -2.76
N LEU A 45 12.32 2.37 -2.33
CA LEU A 45 11.27 2.86 -3.23
C LEU A 45 11.70 4.11 -4.03
N THR A 46 12.89 4.68 -3.74
CA THR A 46 13.49 5.82 -4.43
C THR A 46 14.65 5.44 -5.36
N ALA A 47 15.21 4.22 -5.23
CA ALA A 47 16.10 3.65 -6.23
C ALA A 47 15.28 2.91 -7.30
N GLN A 48 15.91 2.63 -8.45
CA GLN A 48 15.31 2.00 -9.61
C GLN A 48 14.63 0.67 -9.22
N PHE A 49 13.33 0.74 -8.92
CA PHE A 49 12.55 -0.38 -8.43
C PHE A 49 12.64 -1.52 -9.44
N ASP A 50 13.18 -2.67 -9.03
CA ASP A 50 13.24 -3.84 -9.89
C ASP A 50 11.81 -4.28 -10.19
N TYR A 51 11.37 -4.06 -11.43
CA TYR A 51 10.02 -4.41 -11.89
C TYR A 51 9.68 -5.89 -11.66
N ARG A 52 10.69 -6.77 -11.58
CA ARG A 52 10.50 -8.19 -11.25
C ARG A 52 9.94 -8.40 -9.85
N LEU A 53 10.17 -7.45 -8.95
CA LEU A 53 9.69 -7.48 -7.57
C LEU A 53 8.31 -6.83 -7.41
N GLU A 54 7.76 -6.17 -8.42
CA GLU A 54 6.45 -5.48 -8.34
C GLU A 54 5.34 -6.41 -7.86
N LYS A 55 5.23 -7.59 -8.48
CA LYS A 55 4.20 -8.57 -8.14
C LYS A 55 4.45 -9.22 -6.76
N PRO A 56 5.65 -9.72 -6.44
CA PRO A 56 5.99 -10.18 -5.08
C PRO A 56 5.67 -9.16 -3.98
N PHE A 57 6.06 -7.88 -4.16
CA PHE A 57 5.75 -6.82 -3.19
C PHE A 57 4.27 -6.55 -3.07
N THR A 58 3.56 -6.55 -4.20
CA THR A 58 2.12 -6.35 -4.19
C THR A 58 1.42 -7.48 -3.42
N CYS A 59 1.83 -8.73 -3.61
CA CYS A 59 1.31 -9.85 -2.85
C CYS A 59 1.71 -9.80 -1.36
N TYR A 60 2.88 -9.26 -1.03
CA TYR A 60 3.26 -8.97 0.35
C TYR A 60 2.33 -7.95 1.00
N VAL A 61 2.02 -6.83 0.33
CA VAL A 61 1.05 -5.84 0.82
C VAL A 61 -0.33 -6.47 1.03
N ALA A 62 -0.81 -7.28 0.07
CA ALA A 62 -2.08 -8.00 0.21
C ALA A 62 -2.08 -8.94 1.44
N CYS A 63 -0.97 -9.64 1.67
CA CYS A 63 -0.81 -10.52 2.83
C CYS A 63 -0.86 -9.75 4.15
N VAL A 64 -0.16 -8.61 4.23
CA VAL A 64 -0.15 -7.77 5.43
C VAL A 64 -1.54 -7.22 5.73
N ILE A 65 -2.25 -6.70 4.72
CA ILE A 65 -3.63 -6.21 4.90
C ILE A 65 -4.54 -7.33 5.39
N ASN A 66 -4.41 -8.54 4.82
CA ASN A 66 -5.18 -9.71 5.24
C ASN A 66 -4.89 -10.15 6.68
N ALA A 67 -3.66 -9.97 7.17
CA ALA A 67 -3.29 -10.31 8.54
C ALA A 67 -3.88 -9.35 9.57
N ILE A 68 -4.08 -8.07 9.21
CA ILE A 68 -4.52 -7.03 10.16
C ILE A 68 -5.99 -6.59 10.01
N LYS A 69 -6.63 -6.91 8.88
CA LYS A 69 -8.05 -6.61 8.68
C LYS A 69 -8.90 -7.46 9.61
N LYS A 70 -10.07 -6.95 9.98
CA LYS A 70 -11.06 -7.75 10.71
C LYS A 70 -11.61 -8.87 9.80
N PRO A 71 -12.13 -9.97 10.38
CA PRO A 71 -12.66 -11.09 9.58
C PRO A 71 -13.73 -10.67 8.56
N GLU A 72 -14.59 -9.71 8.90
CA GLU A 72 -15.66 -9.18 8.07
C GLU A 72 -15.20 -8.18 6.99
N GLU A 73 -13.98 -7.65 7.10
CA GLU A 73 -13.45 -6.66 6.16
C GLU A 73 -12.90 -7.34 4.91
N THR A 74 -12.97 -6.65 3.76
CA THR A 74 -12.30 -7.06 2.52
C THR A 74 -11.17 -6.10 2.18
N VAL A 75 -10.18 -6.54 1.42
CA VAL A 75 -9.11 -5.65 0.93
C VAL A 75 -9.67 -4.55 0.05
N TYR A 76 -10.68 -4.87 -0.78
CA TYR A 76 -11.45 -3.89 -1.53
C TYR A 76 -12.07 -2.83 -0.61
N GLY A 77 -12.79 -3.23 0.43
CA GLY A 77 -13.46 -2.32 1.36
C GLY A 77 -12.47 -1.39 2.08
N LYS A 78 -11.35 -1.94 2.56
CA LYS A 78 -10.27 -1.13 3.14
C LYS A 78 -9.69 -0.12 2.15
N LEU A 79 -9.50 -0.52 0.89
CA LEU A 79 -9.01 0.40 -0.14
C LEU A 79 -9.99 1.52 -0.43
N SER A 80 -11.29 1.21 -0.55
CA SER A 80 -12.33 2.24 -0.72
C SER A 80 -12.32 3.24 0.43
N GLU A 81 -12.24 2.76 1.67
CA GLU A 81 -12.20 3.60 2.87
C GLU A 81 -10.97 4.54 2.89
N VAL A 82 -9.77 4.04 2.55
CA VAL A 82 -8.57 4.91 2.54
C VAL A 82 -8.56 5.90 1.39
N ILE A 83 -9.15 5.57 0.24
CA ILE A 83 -9.30 6.51 -0.88
C ILE A 83 -10.24 7.64 -0.48
N GLU A 84 -11.39 7.29 0.09
CA GLU A 84 -12.38 8.26 0.59
C GLU A 84 -11.75 9.19 1.63
N ARG A 85 -11.01 8.61 2.59
CA ARG A 85 -10.36 9.37 3.67
C ARG A 85 -9.13 10.15 3.24
N GLY A 86 -8.48 9.88 2.11
CA GLY A 86 -7.23 10.53 1.72
C GLY A 86 -7.37 12.05 1.50
N HIS A 87 -7.19 12.87 2.55
CA HIS A 87 -7.48 14.32 2.51
C HIS A 87 -6.57 15.09 1.53
N VAL A 88 -5.39 14.55 1.24
CA VAL A 88 -4.38 15.13 0.35
C VAL A 88 -4.63 14.81 -1.14
N ILE A 89 -5.56 13.90 -1.44
CA ILE A 89 -5.87 13.45 -2.79
C ILE A 89 -7.03 14.30 -3.34
N PRO A 90 -6.86 14.99 -4.49
CA PRO A 90 -7.94 15.77 -5.10
C PRO A 90 -9.18 14.93 -5.42
N ALA A 91 -10.38 15.51 -5.32
CA ALA A 91 -11.64 14.79 -5.52
C ALA A 91 -11.76 14.10 -6.90
N SER A 92 -11.26 14.74 -7.97
CA SER A 92 -11.21 14.13 -9.30
C SER A 92 -10.33 12.88 -9.31
N LEU A 93 -9.17 12.94 -8.66
CA LEU A 93 -8.24 11.81 -8.58
C LEU A 93 -8.78 10.68 -7.70
N LYS A 94 -9.50 11.00 -6.61
CA LYS A 94 -10.22 9.99 -5.81
C LYS A 94 -11.23 9.21 -6.65
N LYS A 95 -12.04 9.93 -7.43
CA LYS A 95 -13.02 9.30 -8.32
C LYS A 95 -12.35 8.37 -9.35
N ASP A 96 -11.21 8.78 -9.90
CA ASP A 96 -10.45 7.92 -10.83
C ASP A 96 -9.88 6.67 -10.13
N MET A 97 -9.42 6.81 -8.89
CA MET A 97 -8.96 5.69 -8.07
C MET A 97 -10.10 4.72 -7.74
N GLU A 98 -11.26 5.22 -7.33
CA GLU A 98 -12.47 4.44 -7.05
C GLU A 98 -12.92 3.67 -8.29
N ASN A 99 -13.06 4.34 -9.44
CA ASN A 99 -13.44 3.69 -10.70
C ASN A 99 -12.46 2.56 -11.08
N ARG A 100 -11.16 2.78 -10.86
CA ARG A 100 -10.13 1.78 -11.15
C ARG A 100 -10.19 0.61 -10.17
N LEU A 101 -10.42 0.88 -8.89
CA LEU A 101 -10.60 -0.15 -7.87
C LEU A 101 -11.80 -1.04 -8.22
N ASP A 102 -12.95 -0.44 -8.55
CA ASP A 102 -14.17 -1.14 -8.96
C ASP A 102 -13.94 -2.01 -10.19
N SER A 103 -13.29 -1.46 -11.21
CA SER A 103 -12.96 -2.20 -12.42
C SER A 103 -12.05 -3.40 -12.10
N CYS A 104 -10.97 -3.18 -11.35
CA CYS A 104 -10.04 -4.24 -10.98
C CYS A 104 -10.69 -5.32 -10.13
N TYR A 105 -11.57 -4.94 -9.19
CA TYR A 105 -12.31 -5.89 -8.37
C TYR A 105 -13.21 -6.79 -9.23
N ARG A 106 -14.00 -6.19 -10.13
CA ARG A 106 -14.95 -6.91 -11.00
C ARG A 106 -14.29 -7.87 -11.99
N TYR A 107 -13.12 -7.52 -12.53
CA TYR A 107 -12.49 -8.29 -13.61
C TYR A 107 -11.33 -9.19 -13.16
N ASN A 108 -10.65 -8.85 -12.07
CA ASN A 108 -9.39 -9.48 -11.68
C ASN A 108 -9.30 -9.88 -10.19
N GLY A 109 -10.22 -9.43 -9.33
CA GLY A 109 -10.01 -9.38 -7.88
C GLY A 109 -10.96 -10.21 -7.02
N GLU A 110 -11.98 -10.86 -7.58
CA GLU A 110 -12.90 -11.67 -6.77
C GLU A 110 -12.17 -12.91 -6.20
N GLY A 111 -11.83 -12.84 -4.91
CA GLY A 111 -11.14 -13.91 -4.18
C GLY A 111 -9.60 -13.92 -4.26
N ASP A 112 -8.97 -12.97 -4.97
CA ASP A 112 -7.50 -12.86 -5.08
C ASP A 112 -7.04 -11.42 -4.85
N ASP A 113 -6.77 -11.10 -3.59
CA ASP A 113 -6.35 -9.75 -3.18
C ASP A 113 -5.00 -9.35 -3.78
N CYS A 114 -4.09 -10.29 -4.06
CA CYS A 114 -2.85 -9.92 -4.73
C CYS A 114 -3.13 -9.44 -6.16
N LYS A 115 -3.98 -10.15 -6.92
CA LYS A 115 -4.37 -9.70 -8.26
C LYS A 115 -5.12 -8.38 -8.23
N LEU A 116 -6.01 -8.17 -7.25
CA LEU A 116 -6.68 -6.90 -7.05
C LEU A 116 -5.66 -5.77 -6.88
N LEU A 117 -4.75 -5.90 -5.92
CA LEU A 117 -3.74 -4.88 -5.63
C LEU A 117 -2.78 -4.65 -6.80
N TYR A 118 -2.45 -5.69 -7.55
CA TYR A 118 -1.58 -5.60 -8.72
C TYR A 118 -2.28 -4.88 -9.87
N CYS A 119 -3.56 -5.17 -10.10
CA CYS A 119 -4.37 -4.49 -11.11
C CYS A 119 -4.49 -2.98 -10.83
N VAL A 120 -4.76 -2.59 -9.58
CA VAL A 120 -4.85 -1.17 -9.21
C VAL A 120 -3.47 -0.49 -9.19
N LYS A 121 -2.38 -1.27 -9.27
CA LYS A 121 -0.99 -0.83 -9.14
C LYS A 121 -0.75 -0.10 -7.82
N ILE A 122 -1.01 -0.80 -6.71
CA ILE A 122 -0.94 -0.26 -5.34
C ILE A 122 0.39 0.43 -5.00
N LEU A 123 1.49 0.01 -5.62
CA LEU A 123 2.84 0.57 -5.39
C LEU A 123 3.12 1.84 -6.21
N GLN A 124 2.22 2.24 -7.12
CA GLN A 124 2.35 3.39 -7.99
C GLN A 124 1.43 4.53 -7.56
N SER A 125 1.78 5.77 -7.92
CA SER A 125 0.91 6.94 -7.71
C SER A 125 -0.40 6.78 -8.49
N PRO A 126 -1.55 7.21 -7.95
CA PRO A 126 -1.73 7.82 -6.63
C PRO A 126 -1.93 6.82 -5.47
N PHE A 127 -2.10 5.53 -5.75
CA PHE A 127 -2.41 4.52 -4.74
C PHE A 127 -1.30 4.36 -3.68
N ASN A 128 -0.04 4.55 -4.05
CA ASN A 128 1.05 4.48 -3.06
C ASN A 128 0.96 5.56 -1.97
N GLN A 129 0.21 6.64 -2.19
CA GLN A 129 -0.03 7.69 -1.21
C GLN A 129 -0.99 7.23 -0.10
N THR A 130 -1.83 6.22 -0.36
CA THR A 130 -2.76 5.67 0.64
C THR A 130 -2.17 4.52 1.45
N LEU A 131 -0.98 4.00 1.07
CA LEU A 131 -0.34 2.87 1.76
C LEU A 131 -0.10 3.14 3.25
N ASN A 132 0.23 4.38 3.62
CA ASN A 132 0.44 4.77 5.01
C ASN A 132 -0.87 4.81 5.83
N LEU A 133 -2.03 4.82 5.18
CA LEU A 133 -3.36 4.85 5.80
C LEU A 133 -3.98 3.46 5.92
N LEU A 134 -3.35 2.43 5.36
CA LEU A 134 -3.81 1.03 5.45
C LEU A 134 -3.37 0.33 6.75
N ALA A 135 -2.50 0.97 7.53
CA ALA A 135 -1.96 0.49 8.80
C ALA A 135 -2.84 0.90 9.99
#